data_AF-A0A7R9R0I4-F1
#
_entry.id   AF-A0A7R9R0I4-F1
#
_cell.length_a   1.000
_cell.length_b   1.000
_cell.length_c   1.000
_cell.angle_alpha   90.00
_cell.angle_beta   90.00
_cell.angle_gamma   90.00
#
_symmetry.space_group_name_H-M   'P 1'
#
loop_
_entity.id
_entity.type
_entity.pdbx_description
1 polymer ?
#
loop_
_entity_poly.entity_id
_entity_poly.type
_entity_poly.pdbx_seq_one_letter_code
_entity_poly.pdbx_strand_id
1 'polypeptide(L)'
;MERKIRLKSLNPHITCKICRGYLIDATTVTECLHTFCKSCLVKHLEEHNSCPTCEIVIHQSHPLQYISFDRTMQDIVYKLVPNLQQNETKRERDFYRRRGLPYPKANDKDKVCDKDVYTF
;
A
#
# COMPACT_ATOMS: atom_id res chain seq x y z
N MET A 1 21.47 -22.04 -9.22
CA MET A 1 22.30 -21.24 -8.30
C MET A 1 21.42 -20.18 -7.67
N GLU A 2 21.10 -20.28 -6.39
CA GLU A 2 20.29 -19.26 -5.71
C GLU A 2 21.18 -18.07 -5.32
N ARG A 3 20.87 -16.88 -5.87
CA ARG A 3 21.52 -15.64 -5.47
C ARG A 3 20.79 -15.06 -4.26
N LYS A 4 21.49 -14.95 -3.13
CA LYS A 4 20.97 -14.30 -1.92
C LYS A 4 21.31 -12.81 -1.95
N ILE A 5 20.29 -11.97 -1.78
CA ILE A 5 20.42 -10.50 -1.71
C ILE A 5 19.95 -10.04 -0.33
N ARG A 6 20.64 -9.06 0.26
CA ARG A 6 20.23 -8.47 1.53
C ARG A 6 19.05 -7.54 1.28
N LEU A 7 17.89 -7.79 1.90
CA LEU A 7 16.69 -6.96 1.71
C LEU A 7 16.95 -5.46 1.93
N LYS A 8 17.80 -5.10 2.90
CA LYS A 8 18.19 -3.71 3.19
C LYS A 8 18.73 -2.96 1.96
N SER A 9 19.40 -3.63 1.02
CA SER A 9 19.90 -2.98 -0.20
C SER A 9 18.79 -2.65 -1.19
N LEU A 10 17.62 -3.28 -1.06
CA LEU A 10 16.45 -3.03 -1.91
C LEU A 10 15.54 -1.94 -1.34
N ASN A 11 15.56 -1.71 -0.01
CA ASN A 11 14.71 -0.74 0.67
C ASN A 11 14.59 0.62 -0.03
N PRO A 12 15.67 1.26 -0.52
CA PRO A 12 15.56 2.56 -1.21
C PRO A 12 14.57 2.59 -2.38
N HIS A 13 14.29 1.42 -2.99
CA HIS A 13 13.43 1.25 -4.16
C HIS A 13 12.02 0.74 -3.83
N ILE A 14 11.77 0.28 -2.60
CA ILE A 14 10.49 -0.39 -2.22
C ILE A 14 9.83 0.23 -0.98
N THR A 15 10.37 1.35 -0.47
CA THR A 15 9.81 2.09 0.66
C THR A 15 9.22 3.43 0.23
N CYS A 16 8.07 3.78 0.79
CA CYS A 16 7.41 5.06 0.61
C CYS A 16 8.22 6.20 1.25
N LYS A 17 8.47 7.28 0.51
CA LYS A 17 9.22 8.45 1.02
C LYS A 17 8.46 9.28 2.06
N ILE A 18 7.12 9.17 2.09
CA ILE A 18 6.28 9.90 3.05
C ILE A 18 6.27 9.19 4.41
N CYS A 19 5.80 7.93 4.47
CA CYS A 19 5.66 7.20 5.74
C CYS A 19 6.90 6.41 6.16
N ARG A 20 7.91 6.29 5.29
CA ARG A 20 9.15 5.52 5.51
C ARG A 20 8.96 4.00 5.71
N GLY A 21 7.75 3.50 5.52
CA GLY A 21 7.45 2.06 5.47
C GLY A 21 7.54 1.48 4.06
N TYR A 22 7.35 0.17 3.91
CA TYR A 22 7.20 -0.46 2.59
C TYR A 22 5.95 0.05 1.86
N LEU A 23 6.00 0.05 0.53
CA LEU A 23 4.85 0.45 -0.29
C LEU A 23 3.66 -0.49 -0.06
N ILE A 24 2.52 0.10 0.33
CA ILE A 24 1.22 -0.56 0.46
C ILE A 24 0.24 0.18 -0.46
N ASP A 25 -0.45 -0.57 -1.30
CA ASP A 25 -1.23 -0.05 -2.43
C ASP A 25 -0.39 0.96 -3.24
N ALA A 26 0.74 0.50 -3.77
CA ALA A 26 1.69 1.30 -4.52
C ALA A 26 0.97 2.14 -5.57
N THR A 27 1.17 3.46 -5.49
CA THR A 27 0.52 4.45 -6.33
C THR A 27 1.59 5.38 -6.86
N THR A 28 1.67 5.48 -8.18
CA THR A 28 2.72 6.19 -8.91
C THR A 28 2.15 7.47 -9.53
N VAL A 29 2.88 8.58 -9.38
CA VAL A 29 2.63 9.82 -10.11
C VAL A 29 3.03 9.61 -11.57
N THR A 30 2.11 9.80 -12.52
CA THR A 30 2.33 9.42 -13.93
C THR A 30 3.42 10.27 -14.60
N GLU A 31 3.49 11.56 -14.27
CA GLU A 31 4.42 12.50 -14.91
C GLU A 31 5.89 12.30 -14.52
N CYS A 32 6.16 11.90 -13.28
CA CYS A 32 7.53 11.81 -12.76
C CYS A 32 7.93 10.41 -12.26
N LEU A 33 7.03 9.44 -12.33
CA LEU A 33 7.23 8.03 -11.96
C LEU A 33 7.70 7.79 -10.51
N HIS A 34 7.47 8.73 -9.60
CA HIS A 34 7.68 8.50 -8.17
C HIS A 34 6.50 7.75 -7.56
N THR A 35 6.80 6.69 -6.81
CA THR A 35 5.82 5.78 -6.20
C THR A 35 5.73 5.96 -4.69
N PHE A 36 4.50 5.91 -4.17
CA PHE A 36 4.16 6.08 -2.76
C PHE A 36 3.07 5.08 -2.35
N CYS A 37 2.73 5.00 -1.06
CA CYS A 37 1.49 4.32 -0.65
C CYS A 37 0.27 5.15 -1.10
N LYS A 38 -0.82 4.50 -1.54
CA LYS A 38 -2.07 5.18 -1.92
C LYS A 38 -2.52 6.19 -0.87
N SER A 39 -2.67 5.73 0.37
CA SER A 39 -3.17 6.55 1.48
C SER A 39 -2.26 7.75 1.77
N CYS A 40 -0.94 7.59 1.62
CA CYS A 40 0.01 8.67 1.83
C CYS A 40 -0.08 9.73 0.72
N LEU A 41 -0.09 9.31 -0.55
CA LEU A 41 -0.13 10.25 -1.66
C LEU A 41 -1.48 10.95 -1.77
N VAL A 42 -2.59 10.23 -1.62
CA VAL A 42 -3.93 10.82 -1.65
C VAL A 42 -4.07 11.87 -0.54
N LYS A 43 -3.64 11.56 0.69
CA LYS A 43 -3.66 12.52 1.80
C LYS A 43 -2.79 13.75 1.53
N HIS A 44 -1.58 13.57 0.98
CA HIS A 44 -0.72 14.70 0.60
C HIS A 44 -1.40 15.63 -0.41
N LEU A 45 -2.12 15.04 -1.37
CA LEU A 45 -2.81 15.74 -2.44
C LEU A 45 -4.11 16.44 -2.02
N GLU A 46 -4.54 16.29 -0.77
CA GLU A 46 -5.64 17.09 -0.18
C GLU A 46 -5.22 18.55 0.05
N GLU A 47 -3.93 18.78 0.31
CA GLU A 47 -3.37 20.10 0.67
C GLU A 47 -2.33 20.61 -0.33
N HIS A 48 -1.78 19.74 -1.17
CA HIS A 48 -0.71 20.06 -2.11
C HIS A 48 -1.02 19.53 -3.51
N ASN A 49 -0.39 20.09 -4.53
CA ASN A 49 -0.55 19.61 -5.92
C ASN A 49 0.78 19.21 -6.58
N SER A 50 1.85 19.07 -5.78
CA SER A 50 3.19 18.70 -6.23
C SER A 50 3.64 17.33 -5.72
N CYS A 51 4.59 16.73 -6.43
CA CYS A 51 5.19 15.46 -6.04
C CYS A 51 6.01 15.62 -4.75
N PRO A 52 5.80 14.78 -3.72
CA PRO A 52 6.57 14.82 -2.47
C PRO A 52 8.07 14.56 -2.61
N THR A 53 8.53 14.00 -3.74
CA THR A 53 9.94 13.63 -3.94
C THR A 53 10.70 14.65 -4.80
N CYS A 54 10.10 15.12 -5.89
CA CYS A 54 10.78 16.01 -6.85
C CYS A 54 10.12 17.39 -6.99
N GLU A 55 9.06 17.66 -6.24
CA GLU A 55 8.37 18.96 -6.14
C GLU A 55 7.76 19.50 -7.44
N ILE A 56 7.85 18.75 -8.54
CA ILE A 56 7.12 19.06 -9.78
C ILE A 56 5.63 19.08 -9.50
N VAL A 57 4.95 20.12 -9.99
CA VAL A 57 3.49 20.22 -9.97
C VAL A 57 2.89 19.10 -10.80
N ILE A 58 2.12 18.22 -10.16
CA ILE A 58 1.48 17.06 -10.79
C ILE A 58 0.38 17.54 -11.72
N HIS A 59 -0.48 18.43 -11.24
CA HIS A 59 -1.50 19.11 -12.01
C HIS A 59 -2.05 20.31 -11.21
N GLN A 60 -2.49 21.39 -11.87
CA GLN A 60 -2.94 22.61 -11.21
C GLN A 60 -4.16 22.42 -10.29
N SER A 61 -5.21 21.73 -10.76
CA SER A 61 -6.49 21.59 -10.01
C SER A 61 -6.91 20.15 -9.68
N HIS A 62 -6.53 19.15 -10.48
CA HIS A 62 -6.98 17.76 -10.33
C HIS A 62 -5.81 16.77 -10.22
N PRO A 63 -4.89 16.91 -9.24
CA PRO A 63 -3.71 16.05 -9.14
C PRO A 63 -4.06 14.56 -8.94
N LEU A 64 -5.22 14.25 -8.35
CA LEU A 64 -5.71 12.87 -8.18
C LEU A 64 -5.99 12.12 -9.51
N GLN A 65 -6.17 12.84 -10.62
CA GLN A 65 -6.35 12.21 -11.94
C GLN A 65 -5.01 11.78 -12.59
N TYR A 66 -3.88 12.21 -12.02
CA TYR A 66 -2.52 12.00 -12.54
C TYR A 66 -1.70 11.07 -11.64
N ILE A 67 -2.39 10.24 -10.87
CA ILE A 67 -1.82 9.16 -10.08
C ILE A 67 -2.50 7.86 -10.48
N SER A 68 -1.75 6.76 -10.45
CA SER A 68 -2.27 5.46 -10.86
C SER A 68 -1.73 4.34 -9.97
N PHE A 69 -2.57 3.33 -9.73
CA PHE A 69 -2.15 2.12 -9.03
C PHE A 69 -1.08 1.40 -9.82
N ASP A 70 0.06 1.19 -9.18
CA ASP A 70 1.18 0.46 -9.74
C ASP A 70 1.15 -0.98 -9.27
N ARG A 71 0.32 -1.78 -9.96
CA ARG A 71 0.12 -3.20 -9.64
C ARG A 71 1.44 -3.98 -9.69
N THR A 72 2.28 -3.68 -10.67
CA THR A 72 3.57 -4.35 -10.84
C THR A 72 4.53 -4.03 -9.70
N MET A 73 4.66 -2.76 -9.32
CA MET A 73 5.48 -2.40 -8.16
C MET A 73 4.94 -2.99 -6.86
N GLN A 74 3.62 -3.02 -6.67
CA GLN A 74 3.03 -3.67 -5.49
C GLN A 74 3.35 -5.17 -5.44
N ASP A 75 3.24 -5.87 -6.58
CA ASP A 75 3.58 -7.30 -6.68
C ASP A 75 5.06 -7.55 -6.39
N ILE A 76 5.95 -6.68 -6.89
CA ILE A 76 7.38 -6.75 -6.62
C ILE A 76 7.63 -6.61 -5.11
N VAL A 77 7.04 -5.60 -4.47
CA VAL A 77 7.21 -5.34 -3.03
C VAL A 77 6.73 -6.54 -2.21
N TYR A 78 5.56 -7.11 -2.53
CA TYR A 78 5.03 -8.28 -1.82
C TYR A 78 5.82 -9.57 -2.06
N LYS A 79 6.42 -9.76 -3.25
CA LYS A 79 7.29 -10.92 -3.53
C LYS A 79 8.67 -10.80 -2.87
N LEU A 80 9.18 -9.58 -2.70
CA LEU A 80 10.50 -9.33 -2.13
C LEU A 80 10.51 -9.31 -0.60
N VAL A 81 9.45 -8.77 0.04
CA VAL A 81 9.39 -8.60 1.49
C VAL A 81 8.61 -9.77 2.12
N PRO A 82 9.28 -10.66 2.88
CA PRO A 82 8.61 -11.79 3.50
C PRO A 82 7.44 -11.37 4.40
N ASN A 83 6.32 -12.08 4.28
CA ASN A 83 5.12 -11.91 5.11
C ASN A 83 4.42 -10.53 5.00
N LEU A 84 4.87 -9.62 4.14
CA LEU A 84 4.34 -8.24 4.12
C LEU A 84 2.84 -8.21 3.76
N GLN A 85 2.43 -8.95 2.74
CA GLN A 85 1.04 -9.01 2.29
C GLN A 85 0.12 -9.62 3.35
N GLN A 86 0.56 -10.73 3.97
CA GLN A 86 -0.17 -11.42 5.03
C GLN A 86 -0.32 -10.50 6.26
N ASN A 87 0.75 -9.82 6.65
CA ASN A 87 0.73 -8.87 7.76
C ASN A 87 -0.22 -7.70 7.49
N GLU A 88 -0.23 -7.15 6.27
CA GLU A 88 -1.16 -6.07 5.92
C GLU A 88 -2.61 -6.53 5.95
N THR A 89 -2.90 -7.69 5.35
CA THR A 89 -4.25 -8.28 5.37
C THR A 89 -4.72 -8.56 6.80
N LYS A 90 -3.83 -9.06 7.66
CA LYS A 90 -4.12 -9.28 9.08
C LYS A 90 -4.44 -7.96 9.79
N ARG A 91 -3.64 -6.90 9.59
CA ARG A 91 -3.90 -5.58 10.16
C ARG A 91 -5.26 -5.03 9.75
N GLU A 92 -5.62 -5.18 8.48
CA GLU A 92 -6.91 -4.75 7.94
C GLU A 92 -8.07 -5.53 8.59
N ARG A 93 -8.00 -6.86 8.62
CA ARG A 93 -9.02 -7.71 9.28
C ARG A 93 -9.18 -7.38 10.76
N ASP A 94 -8.08 -7.25 11.49
CA ASP A 94 -8.10 -6.93 12.92
C ASP A 94 -8.70 -5.53 13.20
N PHE A 95 -8.59 -4.59 12.27
CA PHE A 95 -9.24 -3.28 12.37
C PHE A 95 -10.76 -3.38 12.29
N TYR A 96 -11.29 -4.10 11.29
CA TYR A 96 -12.74 -4.29 11.12
C TYR A 96 -13.33 -5.10 12.27
N ARG A 97 -12.66 -6.21 12.66
CA ARG A 97 -13.07 -7.06 13.79
C ARG A 97 -13.22 -6.26 15.09
N ARG A 98 -12.21 -5.47 15.46
CA ARG A 98 -12.23 -4.67 16.70
C ARG A 98 -13.32 -3.61 16.72
N ARG A 99 -13.84 -3.21 15.56
CA ARG A 99 -14.94 -2.24 15.43
C ARG A 99 -16.30 -2.90 15.25
N GLY A 100 -16.39 -4.23 15.24
CA GLY A 100 -17.63 -4.95 14.95
C GLY A 100 -18.18 -4.67 13.55
N LEU A 101 -17.33 -4.29 12.59
CA LEU A 101 -17.72 -3.95 11.23
C LEU A 101 -17.43 -5.13 10.28
N PRO A 102 -18.27 -5.35 9.24
CA PRO A 102 -18.01 -6.38 8.25
C PRO A 102 -16.74 -6.06 7.46
N TYR A 103 -15.89 -7.07 7.24
CA TYR A 103 -14.68 -6.93 6.44
C TYR A 103 -15.02 -6.88 4.93
N PRO A 104 -14.72 -5.79 4.20
CA PRO A 104 -15.21 -5.59 2.83
C PRO A 104 -14.62 -6.56 1.79
N LYS A 105 -13.43 -7.11 2.04
CA LYS A 105 -12.72 -8.01 1.12
C LYS A 105 -12.84 -9.48 1.51
N ALA A 106 -13.84 -9.84 2.32
CA ALA A 106 -14.08 -11.23 2.68
C ALA A 106 -14.49 -12.03 1.44
N ASN A 107 -13.69 -13.04 1.07
CA ASN A 107 -14.14 -14.06 0.13
C ASN A 107 -15.07 -15.04 0.86
N ASP A 108 -15.96 -15.74 0.14
CA ASP A 108 -16.84 -16.75 0.75
C ASP A 108 -16.09 -17.84 1.55
N LYS A 109 -14.80 -18.07 1.23
CA LYS A 109 -13.93 -19.00 1.96
C LYS A 109 -13.42 -18.48 3.31
N ASP A 110 -13.42 -17.17 3.54
CA ASP A 110 -12.97 -16.55 4.79
C ASP A 110 -14.05 -16.60 5.89
N LYS A 111 -15.32 -16.84 5.53
CA LYS A 111 -16.44 -17.02 6.47
C LYS A 111 -16.26 -18.21 7.42
N VAL A 112 -15.35 -19.14 7.10
CA VAL A 112 -15.09 -20.34 7.91
C VAL A 112 -14.26 -20.02 9.16
N CYS A 113 -13.37 -19.02 9.12
CA CYS A 113 -12.55 -18.67 10.29
C CYS A 113 -13.19 -17.64 11.25
N ASP A 114 -14.29 -16.99 10.84
CA ASP A 114 -15.03 -16.06 11.71
C ASP A 114 -16.14 -16.76 12.53
N LYS A 115 -16.39 -18.05 12.31
CA LYS A 115 -17.37 -18.83 13.10
C LYS A 115 -16.91 -19.10 14.55
N ASP A 116 -15.63 -18.92 14.86
CA ASP A 116 -15.10 -19.07 16.23
C ASP A 116 -15.26 -17.80 17.08
N VAL A 117 -15.92 -16.74 16.57
CA VAL A 117 -16.03 -15.44 17.26
C VAL A 117 -17.48 -15.09 17.64
N TYR A 118 -18.46 -15.88 17.22
CA TYR A 118 -19.88 -15.71 17.58
C TYR A 118 -20.41 -16.89 18.43
N THR A 119 -19.63 -17.34 19.40
CA THR A 119 -20.13 -18.21 20.48
C THR A 119 -20.15 -17.41 21.76
N PHE A 120 -21.35 -17.13 22.28
CA PHE A 120 -21.56 -16.75 23.68
C PHE A 120 -21.29 -17.94 24.60
#